data_AF-A0A918LFI3-F1
#
_entry.id   AF-A0A918LFI3-F1
#
_cell.length_a   1.000
_cell.length_b   1.000
_cell.length_c   1.000
_cell.angle_alpha   90.00
_cell.angle_beta   90.00
_cell.angle_gamma   90.00
#
_symmetry.space_group_name_H-M   'P 1'
#
loop_
_entity.id
_entity.type
_entity.pdbx_description
1 polymer ?
#
loop_
_entity_poly.entity_id
_entity_poly.type
_entity_poly.pdbx_seq_one_letter_code
_entity_poly.pdbx_strand_id
1 'polypeptide(L)'
;MAFAPITEASAVARFPELAQLAALRTAGWRFRPLADDRGGLLCIAGCRCHRLHTDALYVFDRFHVVGVRLLEGDGGGVVWLRDGSDLTEIVRDLIALPAPGEPGAPNLVMRPNALWLP
;
A
#
# COMPACT_ATOMS: atom_id res chain seq x y z
N MET A 1 19.75 25.62 9.65
CA MET A 1 19.87 24.28 10.24
C MET A 1 19.82 23.26 9.11
N ALA A 2 20.92 22.59 8.80
CA ALA A 2 20.90 21.47 7.85
C ALA A 2 20.42 20.23 8.63
N PHE A 3 19.27 19.68 8.25
CA PHE A 3 18.88 18.36 8.74
C PHE A 3 19.88 17.35 8.19
N ALA A 4 20.58 16.64 9.07
CA ALA A 4 21.36 15.49 8.64
C ALA A 4 20.41 14.49 7.95
N PRO A 5 20.77 13.94 6.78
CA PRO A 5 19.91 13.01 6.09
C PRO A 5 19.67 11.78 6.98
N ILE A 6 18.40 11.46 7.22
CA ILE A 6 18.03 10.25 7.95
C ILE A 6 18.43 9.05 7.08
N THR A 7 19.34 8.21 7.60
CA THR A 7 19.72 6.97 6.92
C THR A 7 18.65 5.91 7.11
N GLU A 8 18.55 4.95 6.19
CA GLU A 8 17.64 3.80 6.30
C GLU A 8 17.88 3.01 7.59
N ALA A 9 19.15 2.74 7.93
CA ALA A 9 19.51 2.05 9.16
C ALA A 9 19.05 2.81 10.41
N SER A 10 19.20 4.14 10.44
CA SER A 10 18.71 4.97 11.55
C SER A 10 17.18 5.01 11.63
N ALA A 11 16.50 5.02 10.47
CA ALA A 11 15.04 4.97 10.41
C ALA A 11 14.50 3.64 10.94
N VAL A 12 15.06 2.51 10.48
CA VAL A 12 14.67 1.16 10.93
C VAL A 12 15.00 0.94 12.41
N ALA A 13 16.13 1.43 12.90
CA ALA A 13 16.46 1.34 14.32
C ALA A 13 15.44 2.07 15.21
N ARG A 14 14.84 3.16 14.71
CA ARG A 14 13.82 3.94 15.42
C ARG A 14 12.40 3.41 15.20
N PHE A 15 12.12 2.88 14.02
CA PHE A 15 10.83 2.36 13.57
C PHE A 15 11.05 1.00 12.89
N PRO A 16 11.14 -0.10 13.66
CA PRO A 16 11.45 -1.42 13.14
C PRO A 16 10.51 -1.90 12.03
N GLU A 17 9.25 -1.47 12.06
CA GLU A 17 8.24 -1.75 11.04
C GLU A 17 8.65 -1.28 9.63
N LEU A 18 9.51 -0.27 9.52
CA LEU A 18 10.01 0.23 8.24
C LEU A 18 10.91 -0.77 7.52
N ALA A 19 11.48 -1.76 8.22
CA ALA A 19 12.23 -2.84 7.61
C ALA A 19 11.38 -3.60 6.57
N GLN A 20 10.06 -3.70 6.81
CA GLN A 20 9.14 -4.33 5.89
C GLN A 20 9.06 -3.57 4.56
N LEU A 21 9.03 -2.23 4.59
CA LEU A 21 9.00 -1.41 3.38
C LEU A 21 10.30 -1.54 2.57
N ALA A 22 11.44 -1.60 3.26
CA ALA A 22 12.73 -1.83 2.62
C ALA A 22 12.77 -3.21 1.93
N ALA A 23 12.26 -4.25 2.58
CA ALA A 23 12.12 -5.58 2.00
C ALA A 23 11.19 -5.56 0.77
N LEU A 24 10.02 -4.90 0.85
CA LEU A 24 9.11 -4.75 -0.28
C LEU A 24 9.77 -4.05 -1.46
N ARG A 25 10.57 -3.01 -1.22
CA ARG A 25 11.33 -2.31 -2.28
C ARG A 25 12.25 -3.28 -3.03
N THR A 26 12.94 -4.18 -2.32
CA THR A 26 13.76 -5.22 -2.96
C THR A 26 12.93 -6.26 -3.73
N ALA A 27 11.67 -6.47 -3.34
CA ALA A 27 10.72 -7.33 -4.05
C ALA A 27 10.05 -6.65 -5.27
N GLY A 28 10.50 -5.46 -5.67
CA GLY A 28 10.01 -4.75 -6.85
C GLY A 28 8.86 -3.77 -6.59
N TRP A 29 8.54 -3.50 -5.33
CA TRP A 29 7.62 -2.41 -4.98
C TRP A 29 8.26 -1.05 -5.23
N ARG A 30 7.44 -0.10 -5.69
CA ARG A 30 7.82 1.30 -5.89
C ARG A 30 7.06 2.16 -4.89
N PHE A 31 7.77 2.98 -4.14
CA PHE A 31 7.20 3.88 -3.14
C PHE A 31 7.35 5.33 -3.58
N ARG A 32 6.32 6.14 -3.38
CA ARG A 32 6.32 7.58 -3.63
C ARG A 32 5.52 8.32 -2.54
N PRO A 33 5.97 9.49 -2.08
CA PRO A 33 5.14 10.34 -1.25
C PRO A 33 3.97 10.88 -2.09
N LEU A 34 2.78 10.90 -1.49
CA LEU A 34 1.65 11.65 -1.98
C LEU A 34 1.48 12.89 -1.11
N ALA A 35 1.24 14.02 -1.77
CA ALA A 35 0.97 15.28 -1.09
C ALA A 35 -0.54 15.58 -1.11
N ASP A 36 -1.00 16.31 -0.10
CA ASP A 36 -2.32 16.94 -0.12
C ASP A 36 -2.34 18.18 -1.04
N ASP A 37 -3.51 18.81 -1.19
CA ASP A 37 -3.69 20.01 -2.02
C ASP A 37 -2.87 21.22 -1.54
N ARG A 38 -2.33 21.17 -0.31
CA ARG A 38 -1.50 22.22 0.29
C ARG A 38 0.00 21.88 0.19
N GLY A 39 0.36 20.76 -0.43
CA GLY A 39 1.74 20.30 -0.55
C GLY A 39 2.29 19.62 0.71
N GLY A 40 1.45 19.38 1.72
CA GLY A 40 1.81 18.60 2.91
C GLY A 40 1.88 17.11 2.58
N LEU A 41 2.78 16.37 3.23
CA LEU A 41 2.84 14.91 3.06
C LEU A 41 1.54 14.28 3.59
N LEU A 42 0.76 13.67 2.68
CA LEU A 42 -0.48 12.98 3.02
C LEU A 42 -0.21 11.54 3.42
N CYS A 43 0.54 10.80 2.60
CA CYS A 43 0.92 9.42 2.87
C CYS A 43 2.09 8.97 1.98
N ILE A 44 2.65 7.80 2.26
CA ILE A 44 3.53 7.08 1.35
C ILE A 44 2.71 6.04 0.60
N ALA A 45 2.63 6.17 -0.72
CA ALA A 45 2.00 5.18 -1.59
C ALA A 45 3.05 4.22 -2.14
N GLY A 46 2.91 2.94 -1.85
CA GLY A 46 3.62 1.83 -2.47
C GLY A 46 2.77 1.15 -3.52
N CYS A 47 3.35 0.74 -4.64
CA CYS A 47 2.68 -0.17 -5.57
C CYS A 47 3.61 -1.21 -6.16
N ARG A 48 3.02 -2.35 -6.54
CA ARG A 48 3.65 -3.38 -7.35
C ARG A 48 2.68 -3.81 -8.43
N CYS A 49 3.05 -3.56 -9.67
CA CYS A 49 2.26 -3.96 -10.83
C CYS A 49 2.59 -5.41 -11.21
N HIS A 50 1.56 -6.21 -11.39
CA HIS A 50 1.60 -7.55 -11.96
C HIS A 50 0.91 -7.52 -13.33
N ARG A 51 0.90 -8.66 -14.03
CA ARG A 51 0.31 -8.74 -15.38
C ARG A 51 -1.21 -8.47 -15.41
N LEU A 52 -1.93 -8.88 -14.36
CA LEU A 52 -3.39 -8.87 -14.30
C LEU A 52 -3.96 -8.03 -13.15
N HIS A 53 -3.11 -7.53 -12.27
CA HIS A 53 -3.51 -6.74 -11.12
C HIS A 53 -2.38 -5.83 -10.66
N THR A 54 -2.72 -4.82 -9.89
CA THR A 54 -1.79 -3.98 -9.16
C THR A 54 -2.08 -4.09 -7.68
N ASP A 55 -1.04 -4.39 -6.90
CA ASP A 55 -1.08 -4.27 -5.45
C ASP A 55 -0.63 -2.86 -5.05
N ALA A 56 -1.38 -2.24 -4.15
CA ALA A 56 -1.10 -0.92 -3.64
C ALA A 56 -1.15 -0.92 -2.11
N LEU A 57 -0.34 -0.06 -1.52
CA LEU A 57 -0.22 0.16 -0.09
C LEU A 57 -0.18 1.66 0.17
N TYR A 58 -0.99 2.15 1.10
CA TYR A 58 -0.99 3.54 1.54
C TYR A 58 -0.64 3.57 3.01
N VAL A 59 0.51 4.16 3.34
CA VAL A 59 0.99 4.30 4.72
C VAL A 59 0.82 5.75 5.12
N PHE A 60 -0.19 6.03 5.93
CA PHE A 60 -0.48 7.39 6.42
C PHE A 60 0.40 7.70 7.64
N ASP A 61 0.40 6.76 8.59
CA ASP A 61 1.25 6.79 9.77
C ASP A 61 1.47 5.36 10.29
N ARG A 62 2.10 5.25 11.46
CA ARG A 62 2.44 3.97 12.09
C ARG A 62 1.24 3.15 12.58
N PHE A 63 0.06 3.74 12.62
CA PHE A 63 -1.20 3.17 13.12
C PHE A 63 -2.30 3.18 12.05
N HIS A 64 -2.01 3.64 10.83
CA HIS A 64 -2.99 3.67 9.76
C HIS A 64 -2.33 3.35 8.42
N VAL A 65 -2.64 2.14 7.96
CA VAL A 65 -2.18 1.58 6.69
C VAL A 65 -3.37 0.98 5.95
N VAL A 66 -3.41 1.21 4.64
CA VAL A 66 -4.44 0.64 3.76
C VAL A 66 -3.76 -0.18 2.67
N GLY A 67 -4.13 -1.45 2.57
CA GLY A 67 -3.74 -2.32 1.47
C GLY A 67 -4.87 -2.46 0.46
N VAL A 68 -4.53 -2.53 -0.83
CA VAL A 68 -5.49 -2.63 -1.93
C VAL A 68 -4.95 -3.56 -3.01
N ARG A 69 -5.80 -4.43 -3.58
CA ARG A 69 -5.54 -5.11 -4.85
C ARG A 69 -6.55 -4.62 -5.88
N LEU A 70 -6.05 -4.14 -7.02
CA LEU A 70 -6.84 -3.69 -8.15
C LEU A 70 -6.65 -4.64 -9.34
N LEU A 71 -7.72 -5.12 -9.95
CA LEU A 71 -7.64 -5.80 -11.24
C LEU A 71 -7.48 -4.80 -12.37
N GLU A 72 -6.64 -5.15 -13.35
CA GLU A 72 -6.44 -4.39 -14.58
C GLU A 72 -7.44 -4.83 -15.67
N GLY A 73 -7.75 -3.93 -16.60
CA GLY A 73 -8.59 -4.22 -17.77
C GLY A 73 -10.06 -3.83 -17.64
N ASP A 74 -10.85 -4.19 -18.66
CA ASP A 74 -12.27 -3.82 -18.74
C ASP A 74 -13.10 -4.59 -17.70
N GLY A 75 -13.88 -3.87 -16.90
CA GLY A 75 -14.52 -4.41 -15.70
C GLY A 75 -13.59 -4.66 -14.51
N GLY A 76 -12.33 -4.19 -14.58
CA GLY A 76 -11.39 -4.18 -13.46
C GLY A 76 -11.81 -3.25 -12.31
N GLY A 77 -11.00 -3.18 -11.26
CA GLY A 77 -11.31 -2.40 -10.06
C GLY A 77 -10.77 -3.01 -8.77
N VAL A 78 -11.11 -2.38 -7.65
CA VAL A 78 -10.68 -2.85 -6.32
C VAL A 78 -11.37 -4.17 -5.99
N VAL A 79 -10.59 -5.24 -5.89
CA VAL A 79 -11.11 -6.56 -5.52
C VAL A 79 -10.83 -6.95 -4.08
N TRP A 80 -9.86 -6.27 -3.46
CA TRP A 80 -9.53 -6.40 -2.05
C TRP A 80 -9.12 -5.04 -1.52
N LEU A 81 -9.64 -4.69 -0.35
CA LEU A 81 -9.26 -3.51 0.40
C LEU A 81 -9.25 -3.89 1.87
N ARG A 82 -8.21 -3.47 2.57
CA ARG A 82 -8.14 -3.62 4.01
C ARG A 82 -7.46 -2.41 4.64
N ASP A 83 -8.11 -1.81 5.60
CA ASP A 83 -7.51 -0.87 6.53
C ASP A 83 -7.01 -1.61 7.79
N GLY A 84 -5.97 -1.07 8.41
CA GLY A 84 -5.46 -1.60 9.67
C GLY A 84 -4.38 -0.73 10.28
N SER A 85 -3.98 -1.10 11.49
CA SER A 85 -3.01 -0.35 12.29
C SER A 85 -1.62 -0.97 12.33
N ASP A 86 -1.44 -2.17 11.77
CA ASP A 86 -0.14 -2.84 11.65
C ASP A 86 0.25 -3.00 10.17
N LEU A 87 1.32 -2.31 9.78
CA LEU A 87 1.92 -2.41 8.46
C LEU A 87 2.28 -3.85 8.08
N THR A 88 2.84 -4.61 9.01
CA THR A 88 3.31 -5.98 8.76
C THR A 88 2.14 -6.91 8.49
N GLU A 89 1.05 -6.74 9.23
CA GLU A 89 -0.19 -7.50 9.03
C GLU A 89 -0.78 -7.22 7.65
N ILE A 90 -1.03 -5.95 7.31
CA ILE A 90 -1.61 -5.56 6.02
C ILE A 90 -0.76 -6.06 4.85
N VAL A 91 0.56 -5.91 4.95
CA VAL A 91 1.48 -6.39 3.90
C VAL A 91 1.43 -7.91 3.77
N ARG A 92 1.45 -8.65 4.88
CA ARG A 92 1.39 -10.11 4.88
C ARG A 92 0.11 -10.61 4.21
N ASP A 93 -1.02 -9.99 4.54
CA ASP A 93 -2.30 -10.42 4.00
C ASP A 93 -2.42 -10.11 2.51
N LEU A 94 -1.93 -8.94 2.08
CA LEU A 94 -1.93 -8.54 0.67
C LEU A 94 -1.06 -9.47 -0.19
N ILE A 95 0.16 -9.81 0.26
CA ILE A 95 1.05 -10.70 -0.51
C ILE A 95 0.60 -12.16 -0.48
N ALA A 96 -0.19 -12.57 0.51
CA ALA A 96 -0.74 -13.92 0.62
C ALA A 96 -1.95 -14.16 -0.29
N LEU A 97 -2.52 -13.09 -0.88
CA LEU A 97 -3.66 -13.21 -1.78
C LEU A 97 -3.29 -14.02 -3.04
N PRO A 98 -4.07 -15.08 -3.38
CA PRO A 98 -3.91 -15.81 -4.63
C PRO A 98 -4.03 -14.88 -5.85
N ALA A 99 -3.42 -15.30 -6.97
CA ALA A 99 -3.51 -14.51 -8.19
C ALA A 99 -4.96 -14.47 -8.70
N PRO A 100 -5.35 -13.40 -9.42
CA PRO A 100 -6.68 -13.31 -10.01
C PRO A 100 -7.03 -14.55 -10.85
N GLY A 101 -8.18 -15.15 -10.58
CA GLY A 101 -8.66 -16.38 -11.25
C GLY A 101 -8.26 -17.69 -10.56
N GLU A 102 -7.41 -17.65 -9.54
CA GLU A 102 -7.09 -18.84 -8.72
C GLU A 102 -8.14 -19.07 -7.61
N PRO A 103 -8.30 -20.33 -7.13
CA PRO A 103 -9.17 -20.62 -5.99
C PRO A 103 -8.79 -19.77 -4.76
N GLY A 104 -9.78 -19.09 -4.18
CA GLY A 104 -9.57 -18.21 -3.03
C GLY A 104 -9.08 -16.80 -3.38
N ALA A 105 -8.92 -16.47 -4.67
CA ALA A 105 -8.66 -15.11 -5.09
C ALA A 105 -9.84 -14.19 -4.72
N PRO A 106 -9.58 -12.99 -4.18
CA PRO A 106 -10.64 -12.05 -3.84
C PRO A 106 -11.34 -11.59 -5.12
N ASN A 107 -12.67 -11.57 -5.07
CA ASN A 107 -13.54 -11.42 -6.24
C ASN A 107 -14.54 -10.26 -6.12
N LEU A 108 -14.15 -9.18 -5.42
CA LEU A 108 -14.83 -7.88 -5.25
C LEU A 108 -15.40 -7.64 -3.85
N VAL A 109 -14.92 -6.57 -3.20
CA VAL A 109 -15.66 -5.87 -2.13
C VAL A 109 -15.69 -4.39 -2.50
N MET A 110 -16.92 -3.87 -2.63
CA MET A 110 -17.33 -2.48 -2.91
C MET A 110 -17.34 -2.05 -4.39
N ARG A 111 -18.53 -2.16 -5.00
CA ARG A 111 -18.96 -1.16 -5.99
C ARG A 111 -18.92 0.21 -5.29
N PRO A 112 -18.29 1.25 -5.87
CA PRO A 112 -18.46 2.59 -5.33
C PRO A 112 -19.94 2.95 -5.46
N ASN A 113 -20.65 3.06 -4.34
CA ASN A 113 -21.78 3.98 -4.31
C ASN A 113 -21.15 5.36 -4.47
N ALA A 114 -21.44 5.99 -5.60
CA ALA A 114 -21.00 7.33 -5.93
C ALA A 114 -21.49 8.32 -4.87
N LEU A 115 -20.72 8.53 -3.80
CA LEU A 115 -20.87 9.62 -2.84
C LEU A 115 -19.68 9.62 -1.88
N TRP A 116 -18.52 10.02 -2.41
CA TRP A 116 -17.57 10.75 -1.59
C TRP A 116 -17.82 12.23 -1.90
N LEU A 117 -18.40 12.95 -0.94
CA LEU A 117 -18.48 14.40 -0.95
C LEU A 117 -17.67 14.90 0.26
N PRO A 118 -16.82 15.93 0.08
CA PRO A 118 -15.98 16.50 1.13
C PRO A 118 -16.79 17.13 2.29
#